data_AF-A0A8B8FYE9-F1
#
_entry.id   AF-A0A8B8FYE9-F1
#
_cell.length_a   1.000
_cell.length_b   1.000
_cell.length_c   1.000
_cell.angle_alpha   90.00
_cell.angle_beta   90.00
_cell.angle_gamma   90.00
#
_symmetry.space_group_name_H-M   'P 1'
#
loop_
_entity.id
_entity.type
_entity.pdbx_description
1 polymer ?
#
loop_
_entity_poly.entity_id
_entity_poly.type
_entity_poly.pdbx_seq_one_letter_code
_entity_poly.pdbx_strand_id
1 'polypeptide(L)'
;MVNSGLTTLTITICYLLIVWLTPRYMQKRSAYNLKYILIIYNVIMILVNVFIFTELLLMAIKLNYSWMCQPITYVNPEAELRIAVAVWLFYLTNFFELLDTIFFMLRKKNNQLSFLHVYHHSTMFVFSWIGTKYVPGGSAFLPILINSFVHIIMYLYYTLAAMHCTKIMKYKKFVTIIQLAQFTFALPLGINAIHSGCKWPLWMKYLLVFYMFTMLVLFGDFYKKNYIKKIRKDEEEVGQCLKKL
;
A
#
# COMPACT_ATOMS: atom_id res chain seq x y z
N MET A 1 -0.45 -22.34 5.64
CA MET A 1 -0.06 -21.65 4.39
C MET A 1 1.31 -20.95 4.48
N VAL A 2 1.80 -20.54 5.66
CA VAL A 2 3.16 -19.97 5.80
C VAL A 2 3.90 -20.59 7.00
N ASN A 3 5.11 -21.12 6.78
CA ASN A 3 5.81 -21.94 7.78
C ASN A 3 6.69 -21.13 8.73
N SER A 4 7.64 -20.35 8.21
CA SER A 4 8.61 -19.58 9.01
C SER A 4 8.65 -18.11 8.59
N GLY A 5 8.90 -17.22 9.55
CA GLY A 5 9.13 -15.79 9.31
C GLY A 5 10.51 -15.50 8.76
N LEU A 6 11.43 -16.47 8.83
CA LEU A 6 12.80 -16.33 8.34
C LEU A 6 12.81 -15.98 6.86
N THR A 7 11.99 -16.65 6.03
CA THR A 7 11.91 -16.37 4.60
C THR A 7 11.51 -14.92 4.32
N THR A 8 10.47 -14.42 5.00
CA THR A 8 10.03 -13.02 4.88
C THR A 8 11.13 -12.05 5.30
N LEU A 9 11.79 -12.31 6.43
CA LEU A 9 12.89 -11.46 6.91
C LEU A 9 14.09 -11.47 5.96
N THR A 10 14.49 -12.64 5.45
CA THR A 10 15.56 -12.76 4.46
C THR A 10 15.23 -11.99 3.20
N ILE A 11 14.01 -12.13 2.66
CA ILE A 11 13.56 -11.37 1.49
C ILE A 11 13.59 -9.86 1.77
N THR A 12 13.11 -9.41 2.93
CA THR A 12 13.16 -7.99 3.30
C THR A 12 14.59 -7.46 3.41
N ILE A 13 15.51 -8.22 4.01
CA ILE A 13 16.93 -7.85 4.10
C ILE A 13 17.55 -7.78 2.70
N CYS A 14 17.31 -8.79 1.85
CA CYS A 14 17.75 -8.78 0.46
C CYS A 14 17.18 -7.58 -0.31
N TYR A 15 15.90 -7.26 -0.13
CA TYR A 15 15.25 -6.09 -0.72
C TYR A 15 15.96 -4.80 -0.30
N LEU A 16 16.23 -4.59 0.99
CA LEU A 16 16.92 -3.39 1.47
C LEU A 16 18.35 -3.29 0.92
N LEU A 17 19.06 -4.42 0.82
CA LEU A 17 20.39 -4.48 0.18
C LEU A 17 20.30 -4.12 -1.31
N ILE A 18 19.32 -4.64 -2.05
CA ILE A 18 19.08 -4.30 -3.46
C ILE A 18 18.76 -2.80 -3.60
N VAL A 19 17.92 -2.24 -2.74
CA VAL A 19 17.60 -0.81 -2.74
C VAL A 19 18.83 0.05 -2.48
N TRP A 20 19.78 -0.41 -1.68
CA TRP A 20 21.03 0.29 -1.40
C TRP A 20 22.07 0.14 -2.54
N LEU A 21 22.16 -1.04 -3.16
CA LEU A 21 23.15 -1.34 -4.21
C LEU A 21 22.74 -0.83 -5.60
N THR A 22 21.47 -1.00 -5.98
CA THR A 22 20.98 -0.74 -7.34
C THR A 22 21.19 0.71 -7.79
N PRO A 23 20.95 1.75 -6.96
CA PRO A 23 21.21 3.13 -7.36
C PRO A 23 22.68 3.36 -7.72
N ARG A 24 23.63 2.76 -6.97
CA ARG A 24 25.07 2.87 -7.26
C ARG A 24 25.44 2.16 -8.56
N TYR A 25 24.86 0.98 -8.78
CA TYR A 25 25.04 0.23 -10.02
C TYR A 25 24.49 1.00 -11.24
N MET A 26 23.33 1.63 -11.10
CA MET A 26 22.67 2.37 -12.17
C MET A 26 23.30 3.74 -12.44
N GLN A 27 24.17 4.28 -11.58
CA GLN A 27 24.84 5.57 -11.82
C GLN A 27 25.53 5.59 -13.19
N LYS A 28 26.24 4.51 -13.54
CA LYS A 28 27.02 4.38 -14.78
C LYS A 28 26.23 3.88 -16.00
N ARG A 29 24.91 3.65 -15.87
CA ARG A 29 24.07 3.07 -16.93
C ARG A 29 22.96 4.02 -17.37
N SER A 30 22.43 3.86 -18.58
CA SER A 30 21.21 4.56 -19.01
C SER A 30 19.97 3.96 -18.36
N ALA A 31 18.86 4.71 -18.34
CA ALA A 31 17.58 4.22 -17.84
C ALA A 31 17.00 3.16 -18.80
N TYR A 32 16.49 2.05 -18.25
CA TYR A 32 15.88 1.00 -19.06
C TYR A 32 14.47 1.38 -19.52
N ASN A 33 14.10 0.98 -20.75
CA ASN A 33 12.74 1.10 -21.25
C ASN A 33 11.93 -0.15 -20.86
N LEU A 34 11.23 -0.08 -19.72
CA LEU A 34 10.42 -1.18 -19.18
C LEU A 34 8.91 -0.95 -19.39
N LYS A 35 8.50 -0.18 -20.40
CA LYS A 35 7.10 0.24 -20.59
C LYS A 35 6.13 -0.94 -20.61
N TYR A 36 6.35 -1.92 -21.50
CA TYR A 36 5.44 -3.06 -21.65
C TYR A 36 5.43 -3.98 -20.42
N ILE A 37 6.60 -4.20 -19.83
CA ILE A 37 6.74 -4.98 -18.59
C ILE A 37 5.92 -4.35 -17.47
N LEU A 38 6.01 -3.03 -17.30
CA LEU A 38 5.23 -2.28 -16.31
C LEU A 38 3.72 -2.33 -16.56
N ILE A 39 3.28 -2.24 -17.81
CA ILE A 39 1.86 -2.34 -18.15
C ILE A 39 1.32 -3.73 -17.77
N ILE A 40 2.00 -4.80 -18.18
CA ILE A 40 1.61 -6.18 -17.87
C ILE A 40 1.59 -6.39 -16.35
N TYR A 41 2.66 -5.98 -15.67
CA TYR A 41 2.78 -6.08 -14.22
C TYR A 41 1.65 -5.33 -13.50
N ASN A 42 1.39 -4.07 -13.86
CA ASN A 42 0.33 -3.29 -13.21
C ASN A 42 -1.06 -3.89 -13.48
N VAL A 43 -1.32 -4.42 -14.69
CA VAL A 43 -2.59 -5.10 -15.01
C VAL A 43 -2.76 -6.36 -14.16
N ILE A 44 -1.72 -7.18 -14.01
CA ILE A 44 -1.76 -8.35 -13.11
C ILE A 44 -2.07 -7.90 -11.68
N MET A 45 -1.40 -6.85 -11.19
CA MET A 45 -1.66 -6.31 -9.84
C MET A 45 -3.09 -5.81 -9.67
N ILE A 46 -3.67 -5.18 -10.70
CA ILE A 46 -5.10 -4.78 -10.70
C ILE A 46 -5.98 -6.02 -10.56
N LEU A 47 -5.78 -7.04 -11.40
CA LEU A 47 -6.62 -8.24 -11.41
C LEU A 47 -6.57 -8.98 -10.07
N VAL A 48 -5.39 -9.12 -9.48
CA VAL A 48 -5.23 -9.78 -8.17
C VAL A 48 -5.90 -8.96 -7.06
N ASN A 49 -5.75 -7.63 -7.06
CA ASN A 49 -6.43 -6.80 -6.05
C ASN A 49 -7.94 -6.74 -6.23
N VAL A 50 -8.46 -6.79 -7.47
CA VAL A 50 -9.90 -6.96 -7.74
C VAL A 50 -10.39 -8.27 -7.15
N PHE A 51 -9.67 -9.38 -7.38
CA PHE A 51 -10.02 -10.67 -6.83
C PHE A 51 -10.06 -10.65 -5.29
N ILE A 52 -9.01 -10.14 -4.64
CA ILE A 52 -8.95 -10.03 -3.17
C ILE A 52 -10.11 -9.18 -2.64
N PHE A 53 -10.36 -8.03 -3.26
CA PHE A 53 -11.45 -7.14 -2.87
C PHE A 53 -12.81 -7.84 -2.97
N THR A 54 -13.09 -8.50 -4.09
CA THR A 54 -14.35 -9.20 -4.32
C THR A 54 -14.53 -10.38 -3.37
N GLU A 55 -13.50 -11.20 -3.15
CA GLU A 55 -13.57 -12.32 -2.19
C GLU A 55 -13.86 -11.82 -0.77
N LEU A 56 -13.11 -10.82 -0.29
CA LEU A 56 -13.32 -10.27 1.05
C LEU A 56 -14.71 -9.64 1.21
N LEU A 57 -15.18 -8.89 0.21
CA LEU A 57 -16.50 -8.27 0.25
C LEU A 57 -17.62 -9.31 0.27
N LEU A 58 -17.59 -10.27 -0.66
CA LEU A 58 -18.64 -11.28 -0.77
C LEU A 58 -18.68 -12.20 0.45
N MET A 59 -17.52 -12.62 0.95
CA MET A 59 -17.47 -13.50 2.13
C MET A 59 -17.83 -12.75 3.42
N ALA A 60 -17.42 -11.49 3.57
CA ALA A 60 -17.84 -10.66 4.70
C ALA A 60 -19.37 -10.47 4.73
N ILE A 61 -20.01 -10.23 3.58
CA ILE A 61 -21.47 -10.14 3.48
C ILE A 61 -22.11 -11.51 3.79
N LYS A 62 -21.61 -12.60 3.19
CA LYS A 62 -22.13 -13.96 3.41
C LYS A 62 -22.07 -14.37 4.89
N LEU A 63 -21.03 -13.94 5.60
CA LEU A 63 -20.82 -14.25 7.03
C LEU A 63 -21.44 -13.21 7.98
N ASN A 64 -22.10 -12.17 7.44
CA ASN A 64 -22.60 -11.03 8.22
C ASN A 64 -21.53 -10.44 9.15
N TYR A 65 -20.32 -10.26 8.64
CA TYR A 65 -19.21 -9.68 9.37
C TYR A 65 -19.55 -8.27 9.87
N SER A 66 -19.19 -7.99 11.11
CA SER A 66 -19.26 -6.64 11.67
C SER A 66 -18.14 -5.77 11.09
N TRP A 67 -18.55 -4.63 10.52
CA TRP A 67 -17.65 -3.62 9.97
C TRP A 67 -16.85 -2.85 11.04
N MET A 68 -17.24 -2.96 12.32
CA MET A 68 -16.57 -2.27 13.43
C MET A 68 -15.62 -3.17 14.19
N CYS A 69 -16.05 -4.40 14.47
CA CYS A 69 -15.28 -5.38 15.23
C CYS A 69 -15.74 -6.78 14.87
N GLN A 70 -14.87 -7.53 14.19
CA GLN A 70 -15.11 -8.92 13.86
C GLN A 70 -14.10 -9.82 14.61
N PRO A 71 -14.56 -10.68 15.54
CA PRO A 71 -13.70 -11.68 16.15
C PRO A 71 -13.25 -12.73 15.13
N ILE A 72 -12.18 -13.45 15.44
CA ILE A 72 -11.79 -14.63 14.65
C ILE A 72 -12.74 -15.76 15.02
N THR A 73 -13.55 -16.17 14.06
CA THR A 73 -14.54 -17.24 14.23
C THR A 73 -14.39 -18.30 13.15
N TYR A 74 -14.91 -19.50 13.39
CA TYR A 74 -14.87 -20.61 12.44
C TYR A 74 -16.28 -21.16 12.19
N VAL A 75 -17.28 -20.26 12.10
CA VAL A 75 -18.70 -20.65 11.99
C VAL A 75 -18.98 -21.36 10.66
N ASN A 76 -18.43 -20.84 9.56
CA ASN A 76 -18.50 -21.46 8.25
C ASN A 76 -17.08 -21.69 7.72
N PRO A 77 -16.52 -22.90 7.87
CA PRO A 77 -15.14 -23.19 7.51
C PRO A 77 -14.80 -22.87 6.05
N GLU A 78 -15.75 -23.03 5.12
CA GLU A 78 -15.52 -22.76 3.70
C GLU A 78 -15.37 -21.26 3.40
N ALA A 79 -16.29 -20.44 3.92
CA ALA A 79 -16.24 -19.00 3.72
C ALA A 79 -15.07 -18.35 4.46
N GLU A 80 -14.79 -18.82 5.70
CA GLU A 80 -13.63 -18.37 6.49
C GLU A 80 -12.31 -18.76 5.81
N LEU A 81 -12.24 -19.95 5.19
CA LEU A 81 -11.08 -20.36 4.40
C LEU A 81 -10.86 -19.45 3.18
N ARG A 82 -11.93 -19.03 2.49
CA ARG A 82 -11.81 -18.07 1.37
C ARG A 82 -11.28 -16.72 1.82
N ILE A 83 -11.71 -16.21 2.99
CA ILE A 83 -11.12 -15.02 3.60
C ILE A 83 -9.63 -15.24 3.90
N ALA A 84 -9.27 -16.36 4.51
CA ALA A 84 -7.87 -16.68 4.82
C ALA A 84 -7.01 -16.76 3.54
N VAL A 85 -7.54 -17.33 2.45
CA VAL A 85 -6.88 -17.37 1.14
C VAL A 85 -6.73 -15.96 0.57
N ALA A 86 -7.74 -15.10 0.68
CA ALA A 86 -7.64 -13.71 0.24
C ALA A 86 -6.58 -12.92 1.04
N VAL A 87 -6.49 -13.15 2.37
CA VAL A 87 -5.43 -12.57 3.22
C VAL A 87 -4.05 -13.10 2.82
N TRP A 88 -3.93 -14.39 2.49
CA TRP A 88 -2.68 -14.97 2.00
C TRP A 88 -2.28 -14.40 0.62
N LEU A 89 -3.24 -14.23 -0.29
CA LEU A 89 -3.00 -13.56 -1.57
C LEU A 89 -2.57 -12.11 -1.38
N PHE A 90 -3.14 -11.41 -0.40
CA PHE A 90 -2.69 -10.07 -0.03
C PHE A 90 -1.23 -10.07 0.45
N TYR A 91 -0.79 -11.05 1.25
CA TYR A 91 0.63 -11.19 1.57
C TYR A 91 1.49 -11.40 0.31
N LEU A 92 1.00 -12.22 -0.64
CA LEU A 92 1.70 -12.44 -1.90
C LEU A 92 1.75 -11.19 -2.78
N THR A 93 0.69 -10.36 -2.83
CA THR A 93 0.75 -9.09 -3.55
C THR A 93 1.83 -8.19 -2.95
N ASN A 94 1.89 -8.06 -1.61
CA ASN A 94 2.94 -7.27 -0.94
C ASN A 94 4.36 -7.71 -1.32
N PHE A 95 4.60 -9.00 -1.58
CA PHE A 95 5.87 -9.48 -2.12
C PHE A 95 6.14 -8.92 -3.52
N PHE A 96 5.17 -9.01 -4.43
CA PHE A 96 5.31 -8.48 -5.79
C PHE A 96 5.45 -6.95 -5.81
N GLU A 97 4.83 -6.25 -4.87
CA GLU A 97 4.97 -4.79 -4.74
C GLU A 97 6.40 -4.34 -4.43
N LEU A 98 7.25 -5.21 -3.88
CA LEU A 98 8.68 -4.92 -3.72
C LEU A 98 9.36 -4.67 -5.08
N LEU A 99 8.83 -5.24 -6.17
CA LEU A 99 9.33 -5.03 -7.53
C LEU A 99 9.09 -3.59 -8.03
N ASP A 100 8.10 -2.86 -7.50
CA ASP A 100 7.84 -1.45 -7.86
C ASP A 100 9.10 -0.60 -7.62
N THR A 101 9.74 -0.83 -6.48
CA THR A 101 10.99 -0.17 -6.09
C THR A 101 12.11 -0.48 -7.09
N ILE A 102 12.22 -1.74 -7.51
CA ILE A 102 13.22 -2.18 -8.49
C ILE A 102 12.96 -1.49 -9.84
N PHE A 103 11.71 -1.44 -10.30
CA PHE A 103 11.35 -0.76 -11.54
C PHE A 103 11.65 0.75 -11.49
N PHE A 104 11.41 1.42 -10.36
CA PHE A 104 11.78 2.83 -10.19
C PHE A 104 13.29 3.05 -10.30
N MET A 105 14.09 2.18 -9.68
CA MET A 105 15.55 2.26 -9.76
C MET A 105 16.08 1.99 -11.16
N LEU A 106 15.59 0.96 -11.84
CA LEU A 106 16.00 0.61 -13.22
C LEU A 106 15.63 1.71 -14.23
N ARG A 107 14.57 2.48 -13.98
CA ARG A 107 14.14 3.62 -14.80
C ARG A 107 14.76 4.95 -14.39
N LYS A 108 15.67 4.96 -13.40
CA LYS A 108 16.25 6.18 -12.80
C LYS A 108 15.19 7.19 -12.32
N LYS A 109 14.04 6.71 -11.86
CA LYS A 109 12.97 7.55 -11.30
C LYS A 109 13.14 7.73 -9.80
N ASN A 110 14.33 8.17 -9.38
CA ASN A 110 14.70 8.30 -7.97
C ASN A 110 13.77 9.23 -7.17
N ASN A 111 13.11 10.18 -7.83
CA ASN A 111 12.11 11.05 -7.19
C ASN A 111 10.88 10.28 -6.67
N GLN A 112 10.62 9.08 -7.18
CA GLN A 112 9.55 8.19 -6.69
C GLN A 112 10.04 7.30 -5.54
N LEU A 113 11.36 7.06 -5.44
CA LEU A 113 12.01 6.30 -4.39
C LEU A 113 12.22 7.18 -3.15
N SER A 114 11.14 7.42 -2.40
CA SER A 114 11.19 8.14 -1.14
C SER A 114 11.45 7.21 0.05
N PHE A 115 11.89 7.78 1.17
CA PHE A 115 11.95 7.04 2.44
C PHE A 115 10.58 6.41 2.79
N LEU A 116 9.50 7.15 2.58
CA LEU A 116 8.12 6.67 2.78
C LEU A 116 7.85 5.39 1.96
N HIS A 117 8.24 5.39 0.68
CA HIS A 117 8.05 4.24 -0.20
C HIS A 117 8.78 3.00 0.34
N VAL A 118 10.08 3.13 0.64
CA VAL A 118 10.89 2.00 1.12
C VAL A 118 10.43 1.51 2.48
N TYR A 119 10.13 2.43 3.41
CA TYR A 119 9.58 2.11 4.73
C TYR A 119 8.25 1.36 4.62
N HIS A 120 7.30 1.86 3.82
CA HIS A 120 6.01 1.20 3.62
C HIS A 120 6.15 -0.20 3.02
N HIS A 121 6.83 -0.35 1.88
CA HIS A 121 6.92 -1.64 1.20
C HIS A 121 7.68 -2.69 2.02
N SER A 122 8.73 -2.31 2.74
CA SER A 122 9.45 -3.25 3.62
C SER A 122 8.64 -3.67 4.84
N THR A 123 7.97 -2.72 5.52
CA THR A 123 7.22 -3.01 6.74
C THR A 123 5.88 -3.70 6.46
N MET A 124 5.15 -3.30 5.41
CA MET A 124 3.91 -3.97 4.98
C MET A 124 4.12 -5.43 4.66
N PHE A 125 5.22 -5.77 3.99
CA PHE A 125 5.52 -7.17 3.66
C PHE A 125 5.72 -8.02 4.93
N VAL A 126 6.38 -7.46 5.95
CA VAL A 126 6.53 -8.13 7.26
C VAL A 126 5.18 -8.20 8.00
N PHE A 127 4.40 -7.11 8.05
CA PHE A 127 3.13 -7.08 8.76
C PHE A 127 2.06 -7.96 8.11
N SER A 128 2.00 -8.03 6.79
CA SER A 128 1.10 -8.94 6.07
C SER A 128 1.46 -10.41 6.33
N TRP A 129 2.74 -10.75 6.50
CA TRP A 129 3.16 -12.09 6.95
C TRP A 129 2.64 -12.40 8.37
N ILE A 130 2.84 -11.48 9.32
CA ILE A 130 2.35 -11.64 10.70
C ILE A 130 0.82 -11.80 10.71
N GLY A 131 0.11 -10.97 9.94
CA GLY A 131 -1.34 -11.04 9.76
C GLY A 131 -1.77 -12.41 9.23
N THR A 132 -1.17 -12.87 8.15
CA THR A 132 -1.50 -14.16 7.53
C THR A 132 -1.19 -15.36 8.44
N LYS A 133 -0.11 -15.28 9.24
CA LYS A 133 0.31 -16.38 10.10
C LYS A 133 -0.55 -16.51 11.36
N TYR A 134 -0.84 -15.40 12.02
CA TYR A 134 -1.46 -15.41 13.34
C TYR A 134 -2.94 -15.06 13.31
N VAL A 135 -3.39 -14.26 12.35
CA VAL A 135 -4.74 -13.72 12.30
C VAL A 135 -5.28 -13.62 10.86
N PRO A 136 -5.45 -14.76 10.15
CA PRO A 136 -5.91 -14.78 8.76
C PRO A 136 -7.43 -14.56 8.65
N GLY A 137 -7.95 -13.49 9.24
CA GLY A 137 -9.39 -13.17 9.27
C GLY A 137 -9.78 -12.21 10.40
N GLY A 138 -11.07 -12.18 10.74
CA GLY A 138 -11.63 -11.24 11.71
C GLY A 138 -11.44 -9.79 11.28
N SER A 139 -11.27 -8.86 12.22
CA SER A 139 -11.14 -7.41 11.96
C SER A 139 -10.00 -7.00 11.01
N ALA A 140 -9.09 -7.91 10.66
CA ALA A 140 -8.08 -7.68 9.62
C ALA A 140 -8.68 -7.56 8.21
N PHE A 141 -9.88 -8.10 7.97
CA PHE A 141 -10.52 -8.08 6.64
C PHE A 141 -10.72 -6.67 6.11
N LEU A 142 -11.14 -5.73 6.97
CA LEU A 142 -11.57 -4.40 6.55
C LEU A 142 -10.40 -3.51 6.10
N PRO A 143 -9.27 -3.43 6.85
CA PRO A 143 -8.07 -2.76 6.35
C PRO A 143 -7.56 -3.34 5.03
N ILE A 144 -7.59 -4.67 4.86
CA ILE A 144 -7.13 -5.34 3.63
C ILE A 144 -8.09 -5.02 2.48
N LEU A 145 -9.39 -5.08 2.70
CA LEU A 145 -10.43 -4.74 1.73
C LEU A 145 -10.24 -3.30 1.20
N ILE A 146 -10.11 -2.33 2.11
CA ILE A 146 -9.91 -0.92 1.74
C ILE A 146 -8.58 -0.75 0.99
N ASN A 147 -7.49 -1.36 1.47
CA ASN A 147 -6.19 -1.27 0.84
C ASN A 147 -6.22 -1.83 -0.60
N SER A 148 -6.79 -3.02 -0.81
CA SER A 148 -6.93 -3.60 -2.14
C SER A 148 -7.74 -2.70 -3.07
N PHE A 149 -8.81 -2.07 -2.59
CA PHE A 149 -9.56 -1.10 -3.39
C PHE A 149 -8.72 0.10 -3.82
N VAL A 150 -7.96 0.69 -2.88
CA VAL A 150 -7.06 1.80 -3.17
C VAL A 150 -5.94 1.37 -4.13
N HIS A 151 -5.41 0.15 -4.00
CA HIS A 151 -4.39 -0.40 -4.89
C HIS A 151 -4.91 -0.63 -6.31
N ILE A 152 -6.18 -1.02 -6.50
CA ILE A 152 -6.81 -1.07 -7.83
C ILE A 152 -6.73 0.31 -8.51
N ILE A 153 -7.12 1.37 -7.80
CA ILE A 153 -7.08 2.74 -8.32
C ILE A 153 -5.64 3.18 -8.61
N MET A 154 -4.70 2.88 -7.70
CA MET A 154 -3.29 3.24 -7.83
C MET A 154 -2.64 2.57 -9.05
N TYR A 155 -2.79 1.25 -9.21
CA TYR A 155 -2.21 0.52 -10.35
C TYR A 155 -2.88 0.84 -11.67
N LEU A 156 -4.19 1.16 -11.65
CA LEU A 156 -4.87 1.69 -12.84
C LEU A 156 -4.25 3.02 -13.26
N TYR A 157 -4.04 3.94 -12.32
CA TYR A 157 -3.34 5.19 -12.58
C TYR A 157 -1.91 4.96 -13.12
N TYR A 158 -1.15 4.01 -12.57
CA TYR A 158 0.20 3.70 -13.05
C TYR A 158 0.22 3.10 -14.45
N THR A 159 -0.74 2.23 -14.78
CA THR A 159 -0.90 1.67 -16.13
C THR A 159 -1.14 2.79 -17.14
N LEU A 160 -2.10 3.66 -16.83
CA LEU A 160 -2.47 4.78 -17.69
C LEU A 160 -1.33 5.82 -17.82
N ALA A 161 -0.60 6.07 -16.75
CA ALA A 161 0.59 6.92 -16.77
C ALA A 161 1.72 6.31 -17.63
N ALA A 162 1.89 4.98 -17.61
CA ALA A 162 2.88 4.28 -18.45
C ALA A 162 2.51 4.31 -19.95
N MET A 163 1.23 4.45 -20.29
CA MET A 163 0.75 4.65 -21.67
C MET A 163 0.98 6.08 -22.22
N HIS A 164 1.64 6.96 -21.45
CA HIS A 164 1.90 8.36 -21.81
C HIS A 164 0.64 9.22 -22.00
N CYS A 165 -0.47 8.88 -21.34
CA CYS A 165 -1.63 9.75 -21.28
C CYS A 165 -1.31 10.98 -20.41
N THR A 166 -0.82 12.05 -21.03
CA THR A 166 -0.37 13.28 -20.35
C THR A 166 -1.44 13.93 -19.49
N LYS A 167 -2.72 13.82 -19.90
CA LYS A 167 -3.89 14.30 -19.13
C LYS A 167 -4.01 13.61 -17.77
N ILE A 168 -3.64 12.33 -17.67
CA ILE A 168 -3.84 11.52 -16.46
C ILE A 168 -2.86 11.90 -15.36
N MET A 169 -1.67 12.40 -15.70
CA MET A 169 -0.68 12.86 -14.73
C MET A 169 -1.19 13.98 -13.80
N LYS A 170 -2.23 14.72 -14.21
CA LYS A 170 -2.88 15.75 -13.37
C LYS A 170 -3.60 15.16 -12.16
N TYR A 171 -4.04 13.90 -12.24
CA TYR A 171 -4.78 13.22 -11.17
C TYR A 171 -3.86 12.54 -10.14
N LYS A 172 -2.53 12.69 -10.25
CA LYS A 172 -1.58 12.17 -9.26
C LYS A 172 -1.93 12.57 -7.82
N LYS A 173 -2.35 13.83 -7.64
CA LYS A 173 -2.75 14.37 -6.33
C LYS A 173 -3.97 13.64 -5.76
N PHE A 174 -4.94 13.30 -6.60
CA PHE A 174 -6.16 12.61 -6.19
C PHE A 174 -5.85 11.20 -5.66
N VAL A 175 -4.94 10.47 -6.33
CA VAL A 175 -4.48 9.16 -5.84
C VAL A 175 -3.86 9.28 -4.45
N THR A 176 -3.01 10.29 -4.22
CA THR A 176 -2.41 10.53 -2.90
C THR A 176 -3.47 10.89 -1.83
N ILE A 177 -4.50 11.65 -2.20
CA ILE A 177 -5.60 12.02 -1.28
C ILE A 177 -6.39 10.78 -0.87
N ILE A 178 -6.71 9.89 -1.80
CA ILE A 178 -7.40 8.62 -1.49
C ILE A 178 -6.57 7.77 -0.53
N GLN A 179 -5.26 7.63 -0.78
CA GLN A 179 -4.37 6.89 0.12
C GLN A 179 -4.35 7.50 1.52
N LEU A 180 -4.26 8.83 1.63
CA LEU A 180 -4.29 9.52 2.91
C LEU A 180 -5.64 9.33 3.63
N ALA A 181 -6.75 9.40 2.88
CA ALA A 181 -8.10 9.16 3.42
C ALA A 181 -8.21 7.74 4.01
N GLN A 182 -7.64 6.73 3.34
CA GLN A 182 -7.61 5.35 3.85
C GLN A 182 -7.03 5.28 5.27
N PHE A 183 -5.89 5.94 5.52
CA PHE A 183 -5.22 5.89 6.81
C PHE A 183 -5.99 6.69 7.87
N THR A 184 -6.58 7.83 7.46
CA THR A 184 -7.42 8.66 8.33
C THR A 184 -8.69 7.93 8.79
N PHE A 185 -9.30 7.09 7.94
CA PHE A 185 -10.46 6.28 8.34
C PHE A 185 -10.07 5.02 9.12
N ALA A 186 -8.94 4.40 8.80
CA ALA A 186 -8.48 3.19 9.48
C ALA A 186 -8.03 3.45 10.94
N LEU A 187 -7.48 4.63 11.23
CA LEU A 187 -6.97 4.96 12.56
C LEU A 187 -8.08 5.02 13.65
N PRO A 188 -9.18 5.78 13.50
CA PRO A 188 -10.29 5.78 14.46
C PRO A 188 -10.93 4.40 14.63
N LEU A 189 -11.05 3.63 13.55
CA LEU A 189 -11.55 2.26 13.61
C LEU A 189 -10.66 1.37 14.49
N GLY A 190 -9.35 1.47 14.34
CA GLY A 190 -8.38 0.76 15.19
C GLY A 190 -8.47 1.17 16.65
N ILE A 191 -8.63 2.47 16.94
CA ILE A 191 -8.81 2.99 18.31
C ILE A 191 -10.12 2.49 18.91
N ASN A 192 -11.22 2.55 18.15
CA ASN A 192 -12.52 2.06 18.58
C ASN A 192 -12.48 0.57 18.94
N ALA A 193 -11.77 -0.26 18.15
CA ALA A 193 -11.60 -1.68 18.43
C ALA A 193 -10.81 -1.96 19.74
N ILE A 194 -9.96 -1.03 20.19
CA ILE A 194 -9.30 -1.11 21.49
C ILE A 194 -10.30 -0.76 22.60
N HIS A 195 -11.01 0.37 22.45
CA HIS A 195 -11.96 0.86 23.46
C HIS A 195 -13.16 -0.06 23.65
N SER A 196 -13.69 -0.63 22.58
CA SER A 196 -14.89 -1.48 22.60
C SER A 196 -14.63 -2.90 23.14
N GLY A 197 -13.40 -3.20 23.58
CA GLY A 197 -13.04 -4.53 24.08
C GLY A 197 -13.15 -5.63 23.02
N CYS A 198 -12.97 -5.30 21.74
CA CYS A 198 -13.12 -6.24 20.63
C CYS A 198 -12.31 -7.53 20.86
N LYS A 199 -12.95 -8.71 20.69
CA LYS A 199 -12.32 -10.05 20.83
C LYS A 199 -11.40 -10.39 19.64
N TRP A 200 -10.57 -9.43 19.26
CA TRP A 200 -9.48 -9.54 18.29
C TRP A 200 -8.16 -9.32 19.05
N PRO A 201 -7.04 -9.98 18.69
CA PRO A 201 -5.83 -9.98 19.51
C PRO A 201 -5.33 -8.57 19.85
N LEU A 202 -5.12 -8.30 21.14
CA LEU A 202 -4.80 -6.96 21.63
C LEU A 202 -3.51 -6.39 21.02
N TRP A 203 -2.47 -7.23 20.90
CA TRP A 203 -1.20 -6.85 20.30
C TRP A 203 -1.35 -6.43 18.82
N MET A 204 -2.26 -7.05 18.07
CA MET A 204 -2.54 -6.66 16.68
C MET A 204 -3.26 -5.31 16.60
N LYS A 205 -4.16 -5.02 17.55
CA LYS A 205 -4.82 -3.72 17.64
C LYS A 205 -3.83 -2.58 17.83
N TYR A 206 -2.91 -2.74 18.78
CA TYR A 206 -1.84 -1.75 18.99
C TYR A 206 -0.91 -1.62 17.79
N LEU A 207 -0.52 -2.74 17.17
CA LEU A 207 0.32 -2.73 15.98
C LEU A 207 -0.36 -1.97 14.83
N LEU A 208 -1.65 -2.21 14.58
CA LEU A 208 -2.44 -1.53 13.57
C LEU A 208 -2.48 -0.02 13.83
N VAL A 209 -2.86 0.41 15.05
CA VAL A 209 -2.97 1.84 15.40
C VAL A 209 -1.61 2.54 15.28
N PHE A 210 -0.55 1.92 15.81
CA PHE A 210 0.81 2.45 15.69
C PHE A 210 1.21 2.63 14.23
N TYR A 211 0.97 1.62 13.40
CA TYR A 211 1.34 1.66 11.99
C TYR A 211 0.50 2.65 11.18
N MET A 212 -0.81 2.76 11.43
CA MET A 212 -1.65 3.78 10.79
C MET A 212 -1.18 5.20 11.15
N PHE A 213 -0.77 5.41 12.40
CA PHE A 213 -0.22 6.69 12.84
C PHE A 213 1.10 7.03 12.12
N THR A 214 2.05 6.09 12.03
CA THR A 214 3.31 6.34 11.31
C THR A 214 3.07 6.63 9.83
N MET A 215 2.13 5.91 9.19
CA MET A 215 1.74 6.15 7.80
C MET A 215 1.11 7.52 7.60
N LEU A 216 0.21 7.95 8.49
CA LEU A 216 -0.42 9.26 8.40
C LEU A 216 0.60 10.39 8.48
N VAL A 217 1.59 10.30 9.38
CA VAL A 217 2.66 11.28 9.53
C VAL A 217 3.53 11.34 8.26
N LEU A 218 3.96 10.19 7.75
CA LEU A 218 4.85 10.13 6.59
C LEU A 218 4.16 10.56 5.29
N PHE A 219 2.91 10.14 5.06
CA PHE A 219 2.11 10.61 3.92
C PHE A 219 1.75 12.09 4.05
N GLY A 220 1.48 12.58 5.27
CA GLY A 220 1.26 13.99 5.54
C GLY A 220 2.47 14.86 5.20
N ASP A 221 3.67 14.44 5.61
CA ASP A 221 4.92 15.12 5.26
C ASP A 221 5.18 15.07 3.74
N PHE A 222 4.98 13.92 3.09
CA PHE A 222 5.07 13.77 1.64
C PHE A 222 4.11 14.72 0.91
N TYR A 223 2.85 14.80 1.35
CA TYR A 223 1.84 15.67 0.76
C TYR A 223 2.20 17.15 0.91
N LYS A 224 2.63 17.55 2.12
CA LYS A 224 3.07 18.93 2.40
C LYS A 224 4.26 19.33 1.52
N LYS A 225 5.25 18.45 1.36
CA LYS A 225 6.46 18.71 0.55
C LYS A 225 6.17 18.76 -0.94
N ASN A 226 5.36 17.85 -1.48
CA ASN A 226 5.16 17.72 -2.94
C ASN A 226 4.05 18.60 -3.51
N TYR A 227 3.02 18.93 -2.72
CA TYR A 227 1.86 19.67 -3.21
C TYR A 227 1.76 21.06 -2.59
N ILE A 228 1.78 21.19 -1.25
CA ILE A 228 1.56 22.49 -0.59
C ILE A 228 2.75 23.45 -0.82
N LYS A 229 3.97 23.00 -0.53
CA LYS A 229 5.16 23.85 -0.72
C LYS A 229 5.41 24.22 -2.18
N LYS A 230 5.01 23.35 -3.12
CA LYS A 230 5.13 23.60 -4.56
C LYS A 230 4.16 24.68 -5.02
N ILE A 231 2.88 24.57 -4.67
CA ILE A 231 1.87 25.59 -4.98
C ILE A 231 2.29 26.95 -4.42
N ARG A 232 2.73 27.00 -3.15
CA ARG A 232 3.17 28.27 -2.55
C ARG A 232 4.35 28.89 -3.27
N LYS A 233 5.31 28.07 -3.74
CA LYS A 233 6.46 28.54 -4.51
C LYS A 233 6.04 29.08 -5.88
N ASP A 234 5.14 28.38 -6.57
CA ASP A 234 4.61 28.81 -7.87
C ASP A 234 3.82 30.14 -7.71
N GLU A 235 3.07 30.32 -6.62
CA GLU A 235 2.37 31.58 -6.27
C GLU A 235 3.34 32.71 -5.92
N GLU A 236 4.40 32.44 -5.15
CA GLU A 236 5.45 33.41 -4.81
C GLU A 236 6.20 33.88 -6.07
N GLU A 237 6.52 32.98 -7.00
CA GLU A 237 7.16 33.30 -8.29
C GLU A 237 6.27 34.16 -9.19
N VAL A 238 4.97 33.85 -9.29
CA VAL A 238 4.00 34.68 -10.03
C VAL A 238 3.85 36.06 -9.38
N GLY A 239 3.76 36.13 -8.06
CA GLY A 239 3.69 37.39 -7.32
C GLY A 239 4.93 38.27 -7.50
N GLN A 240 6.12 37.67 -7.60
CA GLN A 240 7.36 38.39 -7.92
C GLN A 240 7.42 38.86 -9.39
N CYS A 241 6.86 38.09 -10.32
CA CYS A 241 6.77 38.48 -11.73
C CYS A 241 5.83 39.67 -11.92
N LEU A 242 4.66 39.66 -11.27
CA LEU A 242 3.69 40.76 -11.32
C LEU A 242 4.21 42.07 -10.71
N LYS A 243 5.12 42.01 -9.73
CA LYS A 243 5.75 43.19 -9.12
C LYS A 243 6.83 43.85 -9.99
N LYS A 244 7.24 43.21 -11.09
CA LYS A 244 8.25 43.73 -12.03
C LYS A 244 7.65 44.38 -13.27
N LEU A 245 6.32 44.34 -13.42
CA LEU A 245 5.53 45.07 -14.41
C LEU A 245 5.08 46.40 -13.79
#